data_AF-A0A7W0NB49-F1
#
_entry.id   AF-A0A7W0NB49-F1
#
_cell.length_a   1.000
_cell.length_b   1.000
_cell.length_c   1.000
_cell.angle_alpha   90.00
_cell.angle_beta   90.00
_cell.angle_gamma   90.00
#
_symmetry.space_group_name_H-M   'P 1'
#
loop_
_entity.id
_entity.type
_entity.pdbx_description
1 polymer ?
#
loop_
_entity_poly.entity_id
_entity_poly.type
_entity_poly.pdbx_seq_one_letter_code
_entity_poly.pdbx_strand_id
1 'polypeptide(L)' 'MTAPHPATSATGSDALVIQPVTRPIDATVRIPGSKSITNRALLITALADGPSELTGALHSDDT' A
#
# COMPACT_ATOMS: atom_id res chain seq x y z
N MET A 1 -24.19 29.08 1.37
CA MET A 1 -24.86 28.63 2.61
C MET A 1 -24.87 27.11 2.59
N THR A 2 -23.78 26.49 3.05
CA THR A 2 -23.65 25.02 3.17
C THR A 2 -23.24 24.75 4.62
N ALA A 3 -24.04 23.95 5.31
CA ALA A 3 -23.90 23.69 6.74
C ALA A 3 -22.55 23.02 7.09
N PRO A 4 -22.02 23.20 8.31
CA PRO A 4 -20.89 22.41 8.80
C PRO A 4 -21.30 20.93 8.91
N HIS A 5 -20.43 20.03 8.41
CA HIS A 5 -20.63 18.59 8.50
C HIS A 5 -20.32 18.11 9.92
N PRO A 6 -21.19 17.32 10.58
CA PRO A 6 -20.95 16.86 11.94
C PRO A 6 -19.74 15.92 11.97
N ALA A 7 -18.78 16.20 12.86
CA ALA A 7 -17.65 15.33 13.10
C ALA A 7 -18.12 14.04 13.80
N THR A 8 -18.25 12.95 13.04
CA THR A 8 -18.42 11.61 13.60
C THR A 8 -17.11 11.20 14.25
N SER A 9 -17.13 11.07 15.58
CA SER A 9 -16.05 10.50 16.38
C SER A 9 -15.84 9.03 16.01
N ALA A 10 -14.78 8.74 15.27
CA ALA A 10 -14.40 7.39 14.91
C ALA A 10 -13.73 6.69 16.10
N THR A 11 -14.45 5.73 16.70
CA THR A 11 -13.89 4.79 17.67
C THR A 11 -13.24 3.64 16.89
N GLY A 12 -11.97 3.83 16.56
CA GLY A 12 -11.11 2.94 15.78
C GLY A 12 -9.92 3.76 15.33
N SER A 13 -8.76 3.50 15.92
CA SER A 13 -7.57 4.36 15.84
C SER A 13 -6.99 4.43 14.43
N ASP A 14 -7.55 5.32 13.60
CA ASP A 14 -6.86 6.40 12.88
C ASP A 14 -7.73 6.80 11.68
N ALA A 15 -8.68 7.70 11.90
CA ALA A 15 -9.60 8.13 10.85
C ALA A 15 -8.94 9.18 9.96
N LEU A 16 -8.68 8.83 8.70
CA LEU A 16 -8.17 9.76 7.69
C LEU A 16 -9.33 10.55 7.06
N VAL A 17 -9.32 11.87 7.24
CA VAL A 17 -10.27 12.77 6.58
C VAL A 17 -9.80 13.04 5.15
N ILE A 18 -10.62 12.67 4.17
CA ILE A 18 -10.32 12.91 2.74
C ILE A 18 -10.95 14.23 2.31
N GLN A 19 -10.13 15.15 1.80
CA GLN A 19 -10.59 16.42 1.22
C GLN A 19 -11.02 16.23 -0.24
N PRO A 20 -12.12 16.87 -0.70
CA PRO A 20 -12.51 16.83 -2.10
C PRO A 20 -11.43 17.39 -3.02
N VAL A 21 -11.22 16.75 -4.16
CA VAL A 21 -10.34 17.27 -5.21
C VAL A 21 -10.98 18.49 -5.88
N THR A 22 -10.22 19.57 -6.05
CA THR A 22 -10.70 20.81 -6.69
C THR A 22 -10.36 20.89 -8.19
N ARG A 23 -9.61 19.92 -8.70
CA ARG A 23 -9.15 19.81 -10.09
C ARG A 23 -8.89 18.33 -10.45
N PRO A 24 -8.82 17.97 -11.75
CA PRO A 24 -8.45 16.63 -12.16
C PRO A 24 -7.10 16.19 -11.58
N ILE A 25 -7.01 14.92 -11.17
CA ILE A 25 -5.75 14.31 -10.77
C ILE A 25 -5.01 13.91 -12.04
N ASP A 26 -3.87 14.55 -12.28
CA ASP A 26 -2.91 14.15 -13.30
C ASP A 26 -1.62 13.76 -12.58
N ALA A 27 -1.43 12.45 -12.40
CA ALA A 27 -0.31 11.89 -11.66
C ALA A 27 0.04 10.49 -12.19
N THR A 28 1.34 10.20 -12.26
CA THR A 28 1.85 8.85 -12.48
C THR A 28 2.46 8.35 -11.18
N VAL A 29 2.04 7.17 -10.72
CA VAL A 29 2.51 6.57 -9.47
C VAL A 29 3.10 5.20 -9.75
N ARG A 30 4.24 4.90 -9.15
CA ARG A 30 4.83 3.56 -9.16
C ARG A 30 4.18 2.72 -8.05
N ILE A 31 3.47 1.67 -8.45
CA ILE A 31 2.88 0.74 -7.50
C ILE A 31 3.98 -0.14 -6.89
N PRO A 32 3.94 -0.41 -5.57
CA PRO A 32 4.84 -1.36 -4.94
C PRO A 32 4.76 -2.77 -5.54
N GLY A 33 5.73 -3.63 -5.18
CA GLY A 33 5.69 -5.04 -5.55
C GLY A 33 4.43 -5.76 -5.06
N SER A 34 4.11 -6.91 -5.65
CA SER A 34 2.99 -7.72 -5.16
C SER A 34 3.40 -8.49 -3.91
N LYS A 35 2.58 -8.40 -2.85
CA LYS A 35 2.75 -9.19 -1.61
C LYS A 35 2.83 -10.68 -1.91
N SER A 36 1.83 -11.23 -2.61
CA SER A 36 1.74 -12.66 -2.89
C SER A 36 2.84 -13.17 -3.82
N ILE A 37 3.40 -12.32 -4.69
CA ILE A 37 4.57 -12.68 -5.50
C ILE A 37 5.83 -12.67 -4.63
N THR A 38 6.01 -11.63 -3.82
CA THR A 38 7.15 -11.51 -2.90
C THR A 38 7.22 -12.71 -1.96
N ASN A 39 6.12 -13.09 -1.31
CA ASN A 39 6.08 -14.24 -0.41
C ASN A 39 6.44 -15.56 -1.12
N ARG A 40 5.98 -15.78 -2.35
CA ARG A 40 6.32 -17.00 -3.11
C ARG A 40 7.76 -16.99 -3.60
N ALA A 41 8.25 -15.84 -4.06
CA ALA A 41 9.63 -15.69 -4.51
C ALA A 41 10.62 -15.94 -3.36
N LEU A 42 10.32 -15.48 -2.14
CA LEU A 42 11.11 -15.77 -0.95
C LEU A 42 11.24 -17.28 -0.69
N LEU A 43 10.14 -18.04 -0.78
CA LEU A 43 10.19 -19.50 -0.61
C LEU A 43 11.01 -20.20 -1.71
N ILE A 44 10.82 -19.79 -2.97
CA ILE A 44 11.54 -20.38 -4.10
C ILE A 44 13.04 -20.11 -4.00
N THR A 45 13.42 -18.87 -3.68
CA THR A 45 14.83 -18.47 -3.56
C THR A 45 15.54 -19.14 -2.38
N ALA A 46 14.83 -19.37 -1.27
CA ALA A 46 15.37 -20.14 -0.15
C ALA A 46 15.64 -21.62 -0.48
N LEU A 47 14.93 -22.17 -1.48
CA LEU A 47 15.07 -23.57 -1.92
C LEU A 47 15.98 -23.72 -3.15
N ALA A 48 16.41 -22.62 -3.76
CA ALA A 48 17.24 -22.66 -4.95
C ALA A 48 18.70 -23.01 -4.61
N ASP A 49 19.32 -23.86 -5.44
CA ASP A 49 20.76 -24.10 -5.36
C ASP A 49 21.51 -22.91 -5.96
N GLY A 50 22.08 -22.08 -5.09
CA GLY A 50 22.92 -20.94 -5.46
C GLY A 50 22.30 -19.57 -5.14
N PRO A 51 23.04 -18.49 -5.42
CA PRO A 51 22.61 -17.14 -5.06
C PRO A 51 21.39 -16.71 -5.87
N SER A 52 20.44 -16.06 -5.19
CA SER A 52 19.24 -15.48 -5.79
C SER A 52 19.19 -13.97 -5.55
N GLU A 53 18.74 -13.21 -6.56
CA GLU A 53 18.51 -11.77 -6.46
C GLU A 53 17.01 -11.47 -6.67
N LEU A 54 16.41 -10.71 -5.74
CA LEU A 54 15.02 -10.27 -5.80
C LEU A 54 14.94 -8.75 -5.93
N THR A 55 14.38 -8.26 -7.03
CA THR A 55 14.20 -6.82 -7.27
C THR A 55 12.74 -6.41 -7.14
N GLY A 56 12.47 -5.24 -6.56
CA GLY A 56 11.10 -4.71 -6.45
C GLY A 56 10.19 -5.50 -5.52
N ALA A 57 10.77 -6.27 -4.60
CA ALA A 57 10.05 -6.94 -3.52
C ALA A 57 9.29 -5.91 -2.67
N LEU A 58 8.07 -6.26 -2.25
CA LEU A 58 7.31 -5.47 -1.30
C LEU A 58 7.78 -5.79 0.11
N HIS A 59 8.17 -4.78 0.88
CA HIS A 59 8.28 -4.91 2.32
C HIS A 59 6.89 -4.69 2.92
N SER A 60 6.29 -5.77 3.41
CA SER A 60 4.96 -5.82 4.02
C SER A 60 5.10 -6.51 5.38
N ASP A 61 4.16 -6.33 6.30
CA ASP A 61 4.22 -6.98 7.62
C ASP A 61 4.28 -8.53 7.57
N ASP A 62 3.91 -9.13 6.43
CA ASP A 62 3.96 -10.57 6.16
C ASP A 62 5.27 -11.04 5.47
N THR A 63 6.28 -10.17 5.34
CA THR A 63 7.61 -10.44 4.78
C THR A 63 8.69 -10.03 5.77
#